data_AF-A0A8S3IXM9-F1
#
_entry.id   AF-A0A8S3IXM9-F1
#
_cell.length_a   1.000
_cell.length_b   1.000
_cell.length_c   1.000
_cell.angle_alpha   90.00
_cell.angle_beta   90.00
_cell.angle_gamma   90.00
#
_symmetry.space_group_name_H-M   'P 1'
#
loop_
_entity.id
_entity.type
_entity.pdbx_description
1 polymer ?
#
loop_
_entity_poly.entity_id
_entity_poly.type
_entity_poly.pdbx_seq_one_letter_code
_entity_poly.pdbx_strand_id
1 'polypeptide(L)'
;MHRSKKKNSKVSAHDAPGTRPQSIVTNDQTTINKINEKPSIQSESAIRVLIGIVGVSLLSVPICYMLSYMQQMKNSLNIFLYSAVICVSVAPLTYFLLIKHLLHVKKETYFYVFTIFSFTAIADLLLALTIDEYSSAFHFYLNQGEVYLKTSHGLFINYWDGTTHYILYLIMLYCMLKQKTDTKFFRFLSLFWCGSIINSLIVLLGGAALGQFGTHIKPSYLLNVPYTVFPIIFLVRQFSTRSNFIQQERKKMKKSLN
;
A
#
# COMPACT_ATOMS: atom_id res chain seq x y z
N MET A 1 -42.52 56.08 -50.69
CA MET A 1 -41.11 56.14 -51.13
C MET A 1 -40.93 55.13 -52.25
N HIS A 2 -40.62 55.64 -53.44
CA HIS A 2 -40.18 55.02 -54.71
C HIS A 2 -40.20 53.49 -54.90
N ARG A 3 -40.92 52.98 -55.93
CA ARG A 3 -40.47 52.63 -57.32
C ARG A 3 -39.44 51.46 -57.30
N SER A 4 -39.43 50.45 -58.17
CA SER A 4 -40.17 50.10 -59.40
C SER A 4 -39.45 48.87 -60.00
N LYS A 5 -40.22 47.89 -60.53
CA LYS A 5 -39.96 47.01 -61.70
C LYS A 5 -38.67 46.14 -61.70
N LYS A 6 -38.64 44.83 -61.96
CA LYS A 6 -39.24 43.90 -62.98
C LYS A 6 -38.05 43.26 -63.75
N LYS A 7 -38.19 41.97 -64.11
CA LYS A 7 -37.39 41.17 -65.09
C LYS A 7 -36.01 40.69 -64.60
N ASN A 8 -35.42 39.58 -65.06
CA ASN A 8 -35.84 38.39 -65.81
C ASN A 8 -34.68 37.37 -65.78
N SER A 9 -35.01 36.11 -66.06
CA SER A 9 -34.25 35.09 -66.82
C SER A 9 -32.91 34.52 -66.33
N LYS A 10 -32.94 33.20 -66.13
CA LYS A 10 -32.11 32.16 -66.79
C LYS A 10 -30.75 32.61 -67.33
N VAL A 11 -29.67 31.95 -66.89
CA VAL A 11 -28.66 31.32 -67.77
C VAL A 11 -28.05 30.11 -67.04
N SER A 12 -27.95 29.01 -67.79
CA SER A 12 -27.28 27.73 -67.53
C SER A 12 -25.85 27.78 -68.07
N ALA A 13 -24.86 27.12 -67.45
CA ALA A 13 -23.80 26.35 -68.15
C ALA A 13 -22.67 25.86 -67.21
N HIS A 14 -22.45 24.54 -67.27
CA HIS A 14 -21.17 23.84 -67.45
C HIS A 14 -20.01 23.92 -66.42
N ASP A 15 -19.77 22.76 -65.82
CA ASP A 15 -18.51 21.99 -65.76
C ASP A 15 -17.17 22.69 -65.45
N ALA A 16 -16.66 22.40 -64.24
CA ALA A 16 -15.22 22.19 -64.02
C ALA A 16 -15.02 21.18 -62.86
N PRO A 17 -14.28 20.07 -63.06
CA PRO A 17 -14.02 19.07 -62.03
C PRO A 17 -12.70 19.34 -61.29
N GLY A 18 -12.69 19.14 -59.97
CA GLY A 18 -11.47 18.81 -59.24
C GLY A 18 -10.82 19.92 -58.41
N THR A 19 -11.35 20.16 -57.22
CA THR A 19 -10.56 20.68 -56.09
C THR A 19 -10.82 19.80 -54.86
N ARG A 20 -9.79 19.06 -54.44
CA ARG A 20 -9.78 18.34 -53.16
C ARG A 20 -10.01 19.34 -52.03
N PRO A 21 -10.91 19.09 -51.07
CA PRO A 21 -10.89 19.84 -49.83
C PRO A 21 -9.66 19.42 -49.01
N GLN A 22 -8.71 20.34 -48.83
CA GLN A 22 -7.74 20.27 -47.74
C GLN A 22 -8.49 20.48 -46.43
N SER A 23 -8.90 19.40 -45.77
CA SER A 23 -9.40 19.48 -44.39
C SER A 23 -8.21 19.40 -43.43
N ILE A 24 -7.72 20.58 -43.07
CA ILE A 24 -7.32 21.00 -41.71
C ILE A 24 -6.76 19.86 -40.84
N VAL A 25 -5.44 19.72 -40.84
CA VAL A 25 -4.72 19.08 -39.73
C VAL A 25 -4.73 20.08 -38.58
N THR A 26 -5.74 20.01 -37.70
CA THR A 26 -5.70 20.73 -36.43
C THR A 26 -4.61 20.11 -35.55
N ASN A 27 -3.61 20.92 -35.20
CA ASN A 27 -2.54 20.64 -34.25
C ASN A 27 -3.07 19.94 -32.98
N ASP A 28 -2.81 18.64 -32.88
CA ASP A 28 -3.08 17.82 -31.70
C ASP A 28 -1.90 17.85 -30.70
N GLN A 29 -1.04 18.88 -30.77
CA GLN A 29 0.09 19.06 -29.86
C GLN A 29 -0.35 19.24 -28.40
N THR A 30 -1.53 19.83 -28.17
CA THR A 30 -2.10 19.99 -26.81
C THR A 30 -2.56 18.66 -26.21
N THR A 31 -3.05 17.74 -27.03
CA THR A 31 -3.45 16.39 -26.60
C THR A 31 -2.23 15.49 -26.42
N ILE A 32 -1.25 15.59 -27.31
CA ILE A 32 0.02 14.87 -27.21
C ILE A 32 0.83 15.32 -25.99
N ASN A 33 0.85 16.63 -25.68
CA ASN A 33 1.53 17.15 -24.48
C ASN A 33 0.81 16.74 -23.18
N LYS A 34 -0.53 16.67 -23.16
CA LYS A 34 -1.30 16.15 -22.01
C LYS A 34 -1.06 14.66 -21.74
N ILE A 35 -0.72 13.87 -22.75
CA ILE A 35 -0.42 12.44 -22.62
C ILE A 35 1.02 12.23 -22.11
N ASN A 36 1.97 13.09 -22.50
CA ASN A 36 3.38 12.98 -22.10
C ASN A 36 3.77 13.67 -20.78
N GLU A 37 3.01 14.64 -20.28
CA GLU A 37 3.31 15.29 -18.97
C GLU A 37 2.80 14.50 -17.75
N LYS A 38 1.79 13.65 -17.94
CA LYS A 38 1.11 12.97 -16.82
C LYS A 38 1.93 11.89 -16.09
N PRO A 39 2.81 11.09 -16.72
CA PRO A 39 3.53 10.03 -16.03
C PRO A 39 4.74 10.50 -15.20
N SER A 40 5.38 11.63 -15.55
CA SER A 40 6.57 12.15 -14.85
C SER A 40 6.19 12.82 -13.51
N ILE A 41 5.17 13.68 -13.49
CA ILE A 41 4.71 14.40 -12.30
C ILE A 41 4.10 13.43 -11.26
N GLN A 42 3.37 12.42 -11.73
CA GLN A 42 2.85 11.35 -10.86
C GLN A 42 3.98 10.45 -10.31
N SER A 43 5.15 10.41 -10.97
CA SER A 43 6.33 9.71 -10.48
C SER A 43 6.99 10.39 -9.31
N GLU A 44 7.23 11.70 -9.43
CA GLU A 44 7.89 12.45 -8.38
C GLU A 44 7.05 12.51 -7.11
N SER A 45 5.75 12.75 -7.25
CA SER A 45 4.82 12.76 -6.12
C SER A 45 4.76 11.40 -5.40
N ALA A 46 4.76 10.29 -6.14
CA ALA A 46 4.83 8.94 -5.55
C ALA A 46 6.12 8.73 -4.75
N ILE A 47 7.27 9.19 -5.25
CA ILE A 47 8.55 9.08 -4.54
C ILE A 47 8.54 9.93 -3.26
N ARG A 48 8.03 11.16 -3.33
CA ARG A 48 7.91 12.05 -2.14
C ARG A 48 7.03 11.44 -1.06
N VAL A 49 5.88 10.86 -1.44
CA VAL A 49 5.00 10.16 -0.48
C VAL A 49 5.70 8.93 0.11
N LEU A 50 6.42 8.16 -0.70
CA LEU A 50 7.17 7.00 -0.21
C LEU A 50 8.26 7.40 0.81
N ILE A 51 9.02 8.46 0.52
CA ILE A 51 9.99 9.04 1.47
C ILE A 51 9.28 9.46 2.76
N GLY A 52 8.10 10.08 2.64
CA GLY A 52 7.27 10.43 3.79
C GLY A 52 6.87 9.21 4.63
N ILE A 53 6.51 8.09 3.99
CA ILE A 53 6.19 6.84 4.69
C ILE A 53 7.41 6.28 5.43
N VAL A 54 8.59 6.34 4.81
CA VAL A 54 9.85 5.97 5.49
C VAL A 54 10.05 6.86 6.72
N GLY A 55 9.87 8.17 6.59
CA GLY A 55 9.96 9.11 7.70
C GLY A 55 8.96 8.80 8.83
N VAL A 56 7.70 8.51 8.48
CA VAL A 56 6.67 8.10 9.46
C VAL A 56 7.05 6.76 10.12
N SER A 57 7.58 5.81 9.36
CA SER A 57 7.97 4.50 9.89
C SER A 57 9.14 4.63 10.89
N LEU A 58 10.08 5.53 10.64
CA LEU A 58 11.20 5.83 11.54
C LEU A 58 10.77 6.51 12.85
N LEU A 59 9.56 7.10 12.92
CA LEU A 59 9.02 7.64 14.18
C LEU A 59 8.78 6.53 15.23
N SER A 60 8.73 5.26 14.82
CA SER A 60 8.63 4.15 15.78
C SER A 60 9.81 4.14 16.75
N VAL A 61 11.01 4.53 16.32
CA VAL A 61 12.22 4.57 17.16
C VAL A 61 12.07 5.52 18.36
N PRO A 62 11.88 6.84 18.17
CA PRO A 62 11.71 7.75 19.30
C PRO A 62 10.46 7.42 20.14
N ILE A 63 9.38 6.93 19.52
CA ILE A 63 8.18 6.51 20.24
C ILE A 63 8.50 5.36 21.20
N CYS A 64 9.20 4.32 20.74
CA CYS A 64 9.54 3.17 21.59
C CYS A 64 10.46 3.57 22.75
N TYR A 65 11.43 4.46 22.50
CA TYR A 65 12.26 5.01 23.58
C TYR A 65 11.42 5.79 24.59
N MET A 66 10.49 6.64 24.16
CA MET A 66 9.60 7.36 25.06
C MET A 66 8.77 6.40 25.92
N LEU A 67 8.19 5.36 25.31
CA LEU A 67 7.43 4.34 26.02
C LEU A 67 8.29 3.59 27.06
N SER A 68 9.58 3.34 26.77
CA SER A 68 10.48 2.65 27.69
C SER A 68 10.70 3.40 29.02
N TYR A 69 10.52 4.72 29.05
CA TYR A 69 10.64 5.52 30.28
C TYR A 69 9.31 5.65 31.05
N MET A 70 8.19 5.23 30.47
CA MET A 70 6.88 5.34 31.10
C MET A 70 6.67 4.21 32.13
N GLN A 71 6.44 4.57 33.39
CA GLN A 71 6.17 3.59 34.46
C GLN A 71 4.93 2.72 34.17
N GLN A 72 3.97 3.25 33.39
CA GLN A 72 2.75 2.57 32.97
C GLN A 72 3.02 1.30 32.15
N MET A 73 4.19 1.19 31.51
CA MET A 73 4.59 0.03 30.70
C MET A 73 4.98 -1.19 31.54
N LYS A 74 4.91 -1.10 32.87
CA LYS A 74 5.00 -2.29 33.75
C LYS A 74 3.78 -3.21 33.64
N ASN A 75 2.64 -2.71 33.16
CA ASN A 75 1.41 -3.50 33.00
C ASN A 75 1.22 -3.95 31.54
N SER A 76 1.05 -5.25 31.32
CA SER A 76 0.83 -5.86 29.99
C SER A 76 -0.39 -5.31 29.24
N LEU A 77 -1.46 -4.95 29.96
CA LEU A 77 -2.66 -4.37 29.36
C LEU A 77 -2.38 -2.96 28.81
N ASN A 78 -1.62 -2.15 29.55
CA ASN A 78 -1.24 -0.82 29.10
C ASN A 78 -0.38 -0.89 27.86
N ILE A 79 0.58 -1.82 27.81
CA ILE A 79 1.41 -2.07 26.61
C ILE A 79 0.50 -2.31 25.41
N PHE A 80 -0.48 -3.21 25.53
CA PHE A 80 -1.43 -3.48 24.45
C PHE A 80 -2.20 -2.22 24.03
N LEU A 81 -2.77 -1.47 24.98
CA LEU A 81 -3.55 -0.27 24.67
C LEU A 81 -2.72 0.83 23.99
N TYR A 82 -1.54 1.15 24.53
CA TYR A 82 -0.65 2.16 23.94
C TYR A 82 -0.21 1.74 22.54
N SER A 83 0.22 0.48 22.36
CA SER A 83 0.62 -0.03 21.04
C SER A 83 -0.54 0.00 20.04
N ALA A 84 -1.75 -0.37 20.45
CA ALA A 84 -2.93 -0.31 19.59
C ALA A 84 -3.28 1.13 19.18
N VAL A 85 -3.28 2.07 20.13
CA VAL A 85 -3.52 3.50 19.85
C VAL A 85 -2.47 4.06 18.90
N ILE A 86 -1.19 3.75 19.13
CA ILE A 86 -0.10 4.19 18.25
C ILE A 86 -0.31 3.64 16.84
N CYS A 87 -0.53 2.33 16.68
CA CYS A 87 -0.75 1.71 15.36
C CYS A 87 -1.94 2.33 14.62
N VAL A 88 -3.07 2.56 15.31
CA VAL A 88 -4.26 3.20 14.71
C VAL A 88 -3.98 4.67 14.36
N SER A 89 -3.16 5.37 15.13
CA SER A 89 -2.81 6.77 14.89
C SER A 89 -1.87 7.00 13.68
N VAL A 90 -1.13 5.96 13.25
CA VAL A 90 -0.22 6.06 12.10
C VAL A 90 -0.98 6.42 10.83
N ALA A 91 -2.11 5.76 10.54
CA ALA A 91 -2.89 6.03 9.32
C ALA A 91 -3.39 7.49 9.19
N PRO A 92 -4.04 8.11 10.20
CA PRO A 92 -4.42 9.52 10.11
C PRO A 92 -3.21 10.45 10.11
N LEU A 93 -2.12 10.11 10.79
CA LEU A 93 -0.86 10.88 10.74
C LEU A 93 -0.29 10.90 9.31
N THR A 94 -0.16 9.74 8.66
CA THR A 94 0.24 9.62 7.26
C THR A 94 -0.69 10.40 6.34
N TYR A 95 -2.00 10.31 6.56
CA TYR A 95 -2.97 11.06 5.77
C TYR A 95 -2.77 12.59 5.90
N PHE A 96 -2.64 13.08 7.14
CA PHE A 96 -2.50 14.50 7.42
C PHE A 96 -1.17 15.07 6.92
N LEU A 97 -0.06 14.38 7.17
CA LEU A 97 1.28 14.84 6.80
C LEU A 97 1.57 14.72 5.31
N LEU A 98 1.11 13.64 4.66
CA LEU A 98 1.55 13.31 3.31
C LEU A 98 0.44 13.51 2.29
N ILE A 99 -0.71 12.86 2.49
CA ILE A 99 -1.72 12.74 1.43
C ILE A 99 -2.52 14.03 1.26
N LYS A 100 -2.88 14.69 2.37
CA LYS A 100 -3.62 15.97 2.34
C LYS A 100 -2.90 17.04 1.52
N HIS A 101 -1.58 17.04 1.53
CA HIS A 101 -0.77 18.09 0.93
C HIS A 101 -0.14 17.70 -0.41
N LEU A 102 0.16 16.40 -0.65
CA LEU A 102 0.96 16.00 -1.81
C LEU A 102 0.18 15.27 -2.92
N LEU A 103 -1.00 14.67 -2.67
CA LEU A 103 -1.57 13.77 -3.68
C LEU A 103 -3.08 13.48 -3.55
N HIS A 104 -3.84 13.68 -4.64
CA HIS A 104 -5.18 13.13 -4.82
C HIS A 104 -5.14 11.62 -5.17
N VAL A 105 -4.56 10.78 -4.31
CA VAL A 105 -4.55 9.32 -4.52
C VAL A 105 -5.96 8.76 -4.34
N LYS A 106 -6.35 7.79 -5.17
CA LYS A 106 -7.51 6.95 -4.89
C LYS A 106 -7.29 6.25 -3.55
N LYS A 107 -8.26 6.44 -2.65
CA LYS A 107 -8.25 5.93 -1.28
C LYS A 107 -8.41 4.41 -1.27
N GLU A 108 -7.31 3.68 -1.42
CA GLU A 108 -7.34 2.23 -1.24
C GLU A 108 -7.06 1.90 0.23
N THR A 109 -8.01 1.24 0.89
CA THR A 109 -7.90 0.84 2.31
C THR A 109 -6.59 0.09 2.60
N TYR A 110 -6.13 -0.75 1.66
CA TYR A 110 -4.90 -1.52 1.79
C TYR A 110 -3.64 -0.65 1.90
N PHE A 111 -3.62 0.53 1.29
CA PHE A 111 -2.48 1.44 1.36
C PHE A 111 -2.17 1.86 2.81
N TYR A 112 -3.21 2.20 3.57
CA TYR A 112 -3.04 2.58 4.98
C TYR A 112 -2.60 1.40 5.84
N VAL A 113 -3.12 0.21 5.57
CA VAL A 113 -2.71 -1.00 6.30
C VAL A 113 -1.24 -1.32 6.07
N PHE A 114 -0.77 -1.29 4.82
CA PHE A 114 0.65 -1.50 4.53
C PHE A 114 1.56 -0.40 5.10
N THR A 115 1.04 0.82 5.28
CA THR A 115 1.77 1.90 5.96
C THR A 115 1.87 1.66 7.46
N ILE A 116 0.82 1.15 8.11
CA ILE A 116 0.88 0.73 9.51
C ILE A 116 1.89 -0.42 9.65
N PHE A 117 1.88 -1.38 8.74
CA PHE A 117 2.82 -2.50 8.75
C PHE A 117 4.28 -2.09 8.49
N SER A 118 4.52 -1.05 7.68
CA SER A 118 5.88 -0.53 7.51
C SER A 118 6.38 0.14 8.79
N PHE A 119 5.51 0.84 9.52
CA PHE A 119 5.84 1.42 10.82
C PHE A 119 6.18 0.35 11.86
N THR A 120 5.36 -0.69 11.96
CA THR A 120 5.58 -1.78 12.92
C THR A 120 6.80 -2.61 12.56
N ALA A 121 7.12 -2.81 11.28
CA ALA A 121 8.36 -3.49 10.88
C ALA A 121 9.63 -2.80 11.40
N ILE A 122 9.70 -1.46 11.42
CA ILE A 122 10.83 -0.77 12.05
C ILE A 122 10.84 -1.00 13.58
N ALA A 123 9.67 -1.11 14.19
CA ALA A 123 9.54 -1.45 15.60
C ALA A 123 10.05 -2.89 15.87
N ASP A 124 9.74 -3.85 14.98
CA ASP A 124 10.23 -5.23 15.04
C ASP A 124 11.76 -5.29 14.84
N LEU A 125 12.31 -4.47 13.95
CA LEU A 125 13.76 -4.33 13.81
C LEU A 125 14.41 -3.82 15.11
N LEU A 126 13.82 -2.79 15.73
CA LEU A 126 14.31 -2.24 16.99
C LEU A 126 14.16 -3.25 18.15
N LEU A 127 13.13 -4.08 18.12
CA LEU A 127 12.93 -5.19 19.03
C LEU A 127 14.03 -6.25 18.87
N ALA A 128 14.38 -6.63 17.63
CA ALA A 128 15.50 -7.53 17.36
C ALA A 128 16.82 -6.97 17.88
N LEU A 129 17.11 -5.69 17.60
CA LEU A 129 18.29 -5.00 18.12
C LEU A 129 18.31 -4.90 19.66
N THR A 130 17.15 -4.87 20.30
CA THR A 130 17.05 -4.89 21.76
C THR A 130 17.36 -6.27 22.33
N ILE A 131 16.99 -7.35 21.64
CA ILE A 131 17.34 -8.72 22.05
C ILE A 131 18.85 -8.94 21.94
N ASP A 132 19.50 -8.37 20.91
CA ASP A 132 20.96 -8.41 20.73
C ASP A 132 21.72 -7.38 21.59
N GLU A 133 21.05 -6.71 22.53
CA GLU A 133 21.63 -5.72 23.47
C GLU A 133 22.22 -4.45 22.82
N TYR A 134 21.97 -4.22 21.52
CA TYR A 134 22.35 -2.99 20.83
C TYR A 134 21.44 -1.79 21.17
N SER A 135 20.21 -2.04 21.63
CA SER A 135 19.25 -1.03 22.04
C SER A 135 18.57 -1.42 23.35
N SER A 136 18.09 -0.42 24.10
CA SER A 136 17.28 -0.63 25.31
C SER A 136 15.79 -0.36 25.12
N ALA A 137 15.38 0.04 23.90
CA ALA A 137 14.05 0.60 23.65
C ALA A 137 12.89 -0.36 23.93
N PHE A 138 13.07 -1.67 23.76
CA PHE A 138 12.01 -2.66 23.90
C PHE A 138 12.08 -3.53 25.17
N HIS A 139 12.94 -3.20 26.15
CA HIS A 139 13.03 -4.01 27.38
C HIS A 139 11.70 -4.11 28.13
N PHE A 140 10.88 -3.05 28.12
CA PHE A 140 9.54 -3.08 28.71
C PHE A 140 8.66 -4.16 28.06
N TYR A 141 8.72 -4.28 26.74
CA TYR A 141 7.89 -5.21 25.95
C TYR A 141 8.37 -6.65 26.10
N LEU A 142 9.67 -6.88 26.05
CA LEU A 142 10.26 -8.22 26.20
C LEU A 142 10.03 -8.81 27.59
N ASN A 143 9.91 -7.96 28.62
CA ASN A 143 9.67 -8.40 29.99
C ASN A 143 8.17 -8.52 30.31
N GLN A 144 7.37 -7.52 29.91
CA GLN A 144 5.97 -7.39 30.32
C GLN A 144 4.96 -7.73 29.24
N GLY A 145 5.33 -7.64 27.96
CA GLY A 145 4.56 -8.10 26.81
C GLY A 145 4.90 -9.54 26.42
N GLU A 146 5.57 -9.73 25.29
CA GLU A 146 5.71 -11.04 24.64
C GLU A 146 7.09 -11.68 24.90
N VAL A 147 7.17 -12.51 25.93
CA VAL A 147 8.44 -13.14 26.37
C VAL A 147 8.98 -14.16 25.35
N TYR A 148 8.10 -14.82 24.59
CA TYR A 148 8.49 -15.81 23.58
C TYR A 148 9.33 -15.20 22.45
N LEU A 149 9.29 -13.88 22.26
CA LEU A 149 10.12 -13.19 21.27
C LEU A 149 11.61 -13.22 21.61
N LYS A 150 11.99 -13.50 22.87
CA LYS A 150 13.39 -13.71 23.28
C LYS A 150 13.99 -15.03 22.77
N THR A 151 13.18 -15.92 22.21
CA THR A 151 13.71 -17.18 21.63
C THR A 151 14.50 -16.90 20.35
N SER A 152 15.40 -17.80 19.96
CA SER A 152 16.17 -17.66 18.72
C SER A 152 15.26 -17.52 17.48
N HIS A 153 14.12 -18.21 17.48
CA HIS A 153 13.13 -18.09 16.42
C HIS A 153 12.39 -16.74 16.46
N GLY A 154 12.04 -16.24 17.65
CA GLY A 154 11.46 -14.90 17.83
C GLY A 154 12.40 -13.80 17.34
N LEU A 155 13.68 -13.87 17.69
CA LEU A 155 14.73 -12.97 17.19
C LEU A 155 14.82 -12.99 15.66
N PHE A 156 14.87 -14.19 15.07
CA PHE A 156 14.94 -14.35 13.63
C PHE A 156 13.75 -13.72 12.90
N ILE A 157 12.52 -13.93 13.41
CA ILE A 157 11.32 -13.33 12.82
C ILE A 157 11.35 -11.81 12.92
N ASN A 158 11.74 -11.25 14.06
CA ASN A 158 11.81 -9.79 14.22
C ASN A 158 12.80 -9.15 13.22
N TYR A 159 13.94 -9.80 12.96
CA TYR A 159 14.84 -9.38 11.88
C TYR A 159 14.21 -9.53 10.50
N TRP A 160 13.54 -10.65 10.24
CA TRP A 160 12.91 -10.92 8.95
C TRP A 160 11.80 -9.90 8.63
N ASP A 161 10.96 -9.60 9.61
CA ASP A 161 9.86 -8.65 9.49
C ASP A 161 10.42 -7.22 9.32
N GLY A 162 11.41 -6.86 10.14
CA GLY A 162 12.06 -5.55 10.10
C GLY A 162 12.94 -5.27 8.88
N THR A 163 13.36 -6.31 8.14
CA THR A 163 14.18 -6.17 6.93
C THR A 163 13.41 -6.55 5.67
N THR A 164 13.10 -7.84 5.52
CA THR A 164 12.50 -8.40 4.31
C THR A 164 11.08 -7.92 4.12
N HIS A 165 10.22 -7.99 5.15
CA HIS A 165 8.86 -7.47 5.02
C HIS A 165 8.84 -5.96 4.90
N TYR A 166 9.70 -5.23 5.61
CA TYR A 166 9.82 -3.79 5.44
C TYR A 166 10.09 -3.39 3.98
N ILE A 167 11.06 -4.04 3.32
CA ILE A 167 11.36 -3.80 1.90
C ILE A 167 10.15 -4.16 1.03
N LEU A 168 9.48 -5.29 1.29
CA LEU A 168 8.27 -5.69 0.57
C LEU A 168 7.16 -4.64 0.70
N TYR A 169 6.93 -4.11 1.90
CA TYR A 169 5.95 -3.06 2.15
C TYR A 169 6.25 -1.81 1.33
N LEU A 170 7.51 -1.34 1.33
CA LEU A 170 7.91 -0.17 0.55
C LEU A 170 7.71 -0.37 -0.96
N ILE A 171 8.09 -1.53 -1.49
CA ILE A 171 7.92 -1.82 -2.93
C ILE A 171 6.42 -1.92 -3.27
N MET A 172 5.63 -2.58 -2.45
CA MET A 172 4.18 -2.70 -2.65
C MET A 172 3.48 -1.35 -2.56
N LEU A 173 3.82 -0.51 -1.58
CA LEU A 173 3.32 0.87 -1.45
C LEU A 173 3.71 1.72 -2.66
N TYR A 174 4.94 1.61 -3.14
CA TYR A 174 5.37 2.27 -4.36
C TYR A 174 4.54 1.84 -5.58
N CYS A 175 4.30 0.54 -5.74
CA CYS A 175 3.42 0.03 -6.80
C CYS A 175 1.98 0.57 -6.68
N MET A 176 1.44 0.67 -5.47
CA MET A 176 0.10 1.25 -5.23
C MET A 176 0.06 2.73 -5.61
N LEU A 177 1.05 3.53 -5.21
CA LEU A 177 1.15 4.95 -5.58
C LEU A 177 1.24 5.15 -7.09
N LYS A 178 1.91 4.23 -7.77
CA LYS A 178 2.03 4.18 -9.23
C LYS A 178 0.83 3.54 -9.95
N GLN A 179 -0.19 3.10 -9.22
CA GLN A 179 -1.36 2.40 -9.77
C GLN A 179 -0.96 1.16 -10.59
N LYS A 180 0.11 0.47 -10.20
CA LYS A 180 0.65 -0.75 -10.84
C LYS A 180 0.23 -2.03 -10.10
N THR A 181 -0.93 -2.01 -9.45
CA THR A 181 -1.45 -3.14 -8.65
C THR A 181 -1.87 -4.34 -9.50
N ASP A 182 -2.25 -4.13 -10.77
CA ASP A 182 -2.64 -5.21 -11.69
C ASP A 182 -1.46 -5.96 -12.33
N THR A 183 -0.22 -5.59 -11.99
CA THR A 183 0.97 -6.21 -12.58
C THR A 183 1.27 -7.59 -12.00
N LYS A 184 1.83 -8.49 -12.83
CA LYS A 184 2.32 -9.80 -12.36
C LYS A 184 3.35 -9.66 -11.24
N PHE A 185 4.17 -8.61 -11.29
CA PHE A 185 5.19 -8.31 -10.28
C PHE A 185 4.56 -7.96 -8.92
N PHE A 186 3.62 -7.03 -8.86
CA PHE A 186 2.91 -6.70 -7.61
C PHE A 186 2.20 -7.93 -7.02
N ARG A 187 1.60 -8.75 -7.89
CA ARG A 187 0.98 -10.01 -7.48
C ARG A 187 1.98 -11.00 -6.89
N PHE A 188 3.14 -11.15 -7.50
CA PHE A 188 4.20 -12.02 -6.99
C PHE A 188 4.67 -11.55 -5.60
N LEU A 189 4.95 -10.25 -5.45
CA LEU A 189 5.36 -9.66 -4.17
C LEU A 189 4.31 -9.86 -3.08
N SER A 190 3.05 -9.59 -3.38
CA SER A 190 1.95 -9.75 -2.42
C SER A 190 1.74 -11.21 -2.01
N LEU A 191 1.84 -12.17 -2.94
CA LEU A 191 1.72 -13.59 -2.62
C LEU A 191 2.91 -14.10 -1.80
N PHE A 192 4.13 -13.65 -2.15
CA PHE A 192 5.33 -13.95 -1.38
C PHE A 192 5.21 -13.42 0.05
N TRP A 193 4.80 -12.17 0.19
CA TRP A 193 4.54 -11.55 1.49
C TRP A 193 3.46 -12.31 2.29
N CYS A 194 2.32 -12.64 1.68
CA CYS A 194 1.26 -13.40 2.35
C CYS A 194 1.76 -14.75 2.85
N GLY A 195 2.45 -15.52 2.00
CA GLY A 195 2.98 -16.82 2.38
C GLY A 195 4.02 -16.71 3.49
N SER A 196 4.90 -15.71 3.41
CA SER A 196 5.93 -15.47 4.42
C SER A 196 5.34 -15.11 5.78
N ILE A 197 4.41 -14.15 5.86
CA ILE A 197 3.75 -13.78 7.14
C ILE A 197 2.96 -14.96 7.71
N ILE A 198 2.17 -15.66 6.89
CA ILE A 198 1.37 -16.80 7.36
C ILE A 198 2.28 -17.88 7.94
N ASN A 199 3.40 -18.19 7.28
CA ASN A 199 4.39 -19.14 7.80
C ASN A 199 4.97 -18.67 9.14
N SER A 200 5.46 -17.43 9.21
CA SER A 200 6.03 -16.86 10.44
C SER A 200 5.05 -16.93 11.60
N LEU A 201 3.78 -16.59 11.38
CA LEU A 201 2.74 -16.62 12.42
C LEU A 201 2.38 -18.03 12.86
N ILE A 202 2.22 -18.99 11.95
CA ILE A 202 1.90 -20.38 12.31
C ILE A 202 3.02 -20.96 13.19
N VAL A 203 4.28 -20.72 12.82
CA VAL A 203 5.41 -21.27 13.58
C VAL A 203 5.60 -20.53 14.90
N LEU A 204 5.52 -19.19 14.90
CA LEU A 204 5.75 -18.40 16.10
C LEU A 204 4.61 -18.52 17.11
N LEU A 205 3.36 -18.29 16.70
CA LEU A 205 2.19 -18.39 17.59
C LEU A 205 1.91 -19.85 17.95
N GLY A 206 2.05 -20.78 17.01
CA GLY A 206 1.93 -22.20 17.29
C GLY A 206 2.97 -22.68 18.29
N GLY A 207 4.23 -22.29 18.10
CA GLY A 207 5.32 -22.58 19.03
C GLY A 207 5.12 -21.93 20.41
N ALA A 208 4.62 -20.70 20.47
CA ALA A 208 4.32 -20.01 21.72
C ALA A 208 3.15 -20.67 22.48
N ALA A 209 2.10 -21.07 21.77
CA ALA A 209 0.89 -21.67 22.36
C ALA A 209 1.12 -23.12 22.83
N LEU A 210 1.88 -23.91 22.08
CA LEU A 210 2.18 -25.31 22.42
C LEU A 210 3.39 -25.45 23.36
N GLY A 211 4.23 -24.41 23.43
CA GLY A 211 5.43 -24.41 24.25
C GLY A 211 5.21 -23.95 25.69
N GLN A 212 6.32 -23.76 26.39
CA GLN A 212 6.38 -23.32 27.79
C GLN A 212 5.70 -21.97 28.09
N PHE A 213 5.30 -21.22 27.07
CA PHE A 213 4.66 -19.91 27.19
C PHE A 213 3.12 -19.97 27.07
N GLY A 214 2.54 -21.14 26.76
CA GLY A 214 1.11 -21.32 26.52
C GLY A 214 0.22 -21.15 27.76
N THR A 215 0.78 -21.28 28.96
CA THR A 215 0.04 -21.15 30.24
C THR A 215 -0.13 -19.70 30.70
N HIS A 216 0.58 -18.74 30.09
CA HIS A 216 0.57 -17.32 30.47
C HIS A 216 0.37 -16.42 29.25
N ILE A 217 -0.81 -16.51 28.63
CA ILE A 217 -1.20 -15.66 27.49
C ILE A 217 -1.48 -14.25 28.01
N LYS A 218 -0.64 -13.30 27.59
CA LYS A 218 -0.80 -11.87 27.92
C LYS A 218 -1.65 -11.15 26.86
N PRO A 219 -2.29 -10.02 27.20
CA PRO A 219 -3.08 -9.24 26.24
C PRO A 219 -2.30 -8.82 24.98
N SER A 220 -0.98 -8.66 25.09
CA SER A 220 -0.10 -8.29 23.98
C SER A 220 -0.18 -9.27 22.79
N TYR A 221 -0.50 -10.55 23.01
CA TYR A 221 -0.72 -11.53 21.93
C TYR A 221 -1.78 -11.09 20.93
N LEU A 222 -2.76 -10.27 21.35
CA LEU A 222 -3.79 -9.74 20.48
C LEU A 222 -3.24 -8.79 19.41
N LEU A 223 -2.03 -8.24 19.59
CA LEU A 223 -1.35 -7.45 18.56
C LEU A 223 -1.02 -8.29 17.31
N ASN A 224 -0.96 -9.63 17.42
CA ASN A 224 -0.75 -10.53 16.28
C ASN A 224 -2.03 -10.82 15.48
N VAL A 225 -3.21 -10.49 16.02
CA VAL A 225 -4.51 -10.79 15.36
C VAL A 225 -4.64 -10.06 14.01
N PRO A 226 -4.33 -8.75 13.89
CA PRO A 226 -4.33 -8.08 12.58
C PRO A 226 -3.41 -8.77 11.57
N TYR A 227 -2.21 -9.20 11.99
CA TYR A 227 -1.27 -9.91 11.13
C TYR A 227 -1.76 -11.31 10.74
N THR A 228 -2.65 -11.93 11.51
CA THR A 228 -3.24 -13.23 11.14
C THR A 228 -4.41 -13.05 10.18
N VAL A 229 -5.32 -12.12 10.49
CA VAL A 229 -6.57 -11.94 9.74
C VAL A 229 -6.33 -11.26 8.39
N PHE A 230 -5.54 -10.19 8.36
CA PHE A 230 -5.40 -9.36 7.17
C PHE A 230 -4.72 -10.07 5.99
N PRO A 231 -3.61 -10.82 6.16
CA PRO A 231 -3.00 -11.55 5.04
C PRO A 231 -3.95 -12.60 4.44
N ILE A 232 -4.78 -13.26 5.24
CA ILE A 232 -5.78 -14.22 4.73
C ILE A 232 -6.83 -13.51 3.87
N ILE A 233 -7.40 -12.41 4.37
CA ILE A 233 -8.37 -11.60 3.61
C ILE A 233 -7.74 -11.09 2.32
N PHE A 234 -6.51 -10.57 2.41
CA PHE A 234 -5.79 -10.04 1.25
C PHE A 234 -5.49 -11.14 0.23
N LEU A 235 -5.07 -12.33 0.68
CA LEU A 235 -4.81 -13.49 -0.16
C LEU A 235 -6.07 -13.95 -0.91
N VAL A 236 -7.21 -14.08 -0.22
CA VAL A 236 -8.49 -14.43 -0.83
C VAL A 236 -8.90 -13.42 -1.91
N ARG A 237 -8.68 -12.12 -1.64
CA ARG A 237 -8.91 -11.06 -2.64
C ARG A 237 -8.01 -11.24 -3.86
N GLN A 238 -6.71 -11.49 -3.68
CA GLN A 238 -5.77 -11.68 -4.79
C GLN A 238 -6.12 -12.88 -5.70
N PHE A 239 -6.63 -13.96 -5.11
CA PHE A 239 -7.14 -15.10 -5.88
C PHE A 239 -8.45 -14.78 -6.60
N SER A 240 -9.39 -14.13 -5.93
CA SER A 240 -10.70 -13.77 -6.49
C SER A 240 -10.58 -12.85 -7.71
N THR A 241 -9.70 -11.84 -7.66
CA THR A 241 -9.44 -10.95 -8.80
C THR A 241 -8.94 -11.71 -10.04
N ARG A 242 -8.09 -12.74 -9.86
CA ARG A 242 -7.60 -13.57 -10.97
C ARG A 242 -8.72 -14.38 -11.61
N SER A 243 -9.52 -15.02 -10.77
CA SER A 243 -10.61 -15.88 -11.23
C SER A 243 -11.58 -15.09 -12.10
N ASN A 244 -11.96 -13.89 -11.63
CA ASN A 244 -12.85 -13.00 -12.36
C ASN A 244 -12.26 -12.55 -13.71
N PHE A 245 -10.97 -12.19 -13.75
CA PHE A 245 -10.29 -11.81 -14.98
C PHE A 245 -10.25 -12.96 -16.01
N ILE A 246 -9.85 -14.16 -15.58
CA ILE A 246 -9.80 -15.35 -16.46
C ILE A 246 -11.20 -15.69 -16.99
N GLN A 247 -12.23 -15.58 -16.14
CA GLN A 247 -13.61 -15.81 -16.56
C GLN A 247 -14.08 -14.79 -17.60
N GLN A 248 -13.72 -13.52 -17.46
CA GLN A 248 -14.04 -12.48 -18.43
C GLN A 248 -13.36 -12.74 -19.78
N GLU A 249 -12.07 -13.07 -19.78
CA GLU A 249 -11.33 -13.40 -21.01
C GLU A 249 -11.91 -14.66 -21.70
N ARG A 250 -12.26 -15.70 -20.93
CA ARG A 250 -12.96 -16.87 -21.47
C ARG A 250 -14.32 -16.52 -22.08
N LYS A 251 -15.10 -15.62 -21.46
CA LYS A 251 -16.39 -15.16 -22.00
C LYS A 251 -16.20 -14.38 -23.30
N LYS A 252 -15.18 -13.51 -23.39
CA LYS A 252 -14.85 -12.78 -24.63
C LYS A 252 -14.48 -13.72 -25.77
N MET A 253 -13.60 -14.70 -25.52
CA MET A 253 -13.21 -15.69 -26.54
C MET A 253 -14.39 -16.52 -27.04
N LYS A 254 -15.30 -16.93 -26.15
CA LYS A 254 -16.53 -17.63 -26.56
C LYS A 254 -17.44 -16.76 -27.44
N LYS A 255 -17.50 -15.45 -27.17
CA LYS A 255 -18.30 -14.50 -27.96
C LYS A 255 -17.68 -14.19 -29.33
N SER A 256 -16.36 -14.31 -29.48
CA SER A 256 -15.69 -14.12 -30.79
C SER A 256 -15.73 -15.36 -31.69
N LEU A 257 -16.11 -16.51 -31.15
CA LEU A 257 -16.23 -17.79 -31.87
C LEU A 257 -17.65 -18.07 -32.40
N ASN A 258 -18.64 -17.30 -31.95
CA ASN A 258 -20.04 -17.36 -32.39
C ASN A 258 -20.39 -16.11 -33.20
#